data_AF-A0A973RGU5-F1
#
_entry.id   AF-A0A973RGU5-F1
#
_cell.length_a   1.000
_cell.length_b   1.000
_cell.length_c   1.000
_cell.angle_alpha   90.00
_cell.angle_beta   90.00
_cell.angle_gamma   90.00
#
_symmetry.space_group_name_H-M   'P 1'
#
loop_
_entity.id
_entity.type
_entity.pdbx_description
1 polymer ?
#
loop_
_entity_poly.entity_id
_entity_poly.type
_entity_poly.pdbx_seq_one_letter_code
_entity_poly.pdbx_strand_id
1 'polypeptide(L)' 'MLGDVSENALRLLAVHAHPDDESSKGAPMMAKYLAEGHEVMVVSCTDGSRGDIQNPALLGNAHAVTPDPTPSGT' A
#
# COMPACT_ATOMS: atom_id res chain seq x y z
N MET A 1 -14.92 22.11 3.47
CA MET A 1 -14.80 21.38 4.75
C MET A 1 -13.38 20.84 4.86
N LEU A 2 -12.45 21.67 5.35
CA LEU A 2 -11.20 21.15 5.89
C LEU A 2 -11.54 20.74 7.32
N GLY A 3 -11.34 19.47 7.65
CA GLY A 3 -11.59 18.95 8.99
C GLY A 3 -10.78 19.76 10.01
N ASP A 4 -11.39 20.00 11.16
CA ASP A 4 -10.71 20.59 12.31
C ASP A 4 -9.48 19.75 12.65
N VAL A 5 -8.28 20.32 12.48
CA VAL A 5 -7.03 19.63 12.80
C VAL A 5 -6.91 19.71 14.31
N SER A 6 -7.07 18.56 14.97
CA SER A 6 -6.81 18.44 16.41
C SER A 6 -5.48 19.10 16.73
N GLU A 7 -5.45 19.97 17.74
CA GLU A 7 -4.24 20.71 18.19
C GLU A 7 -3.05 19.77 18.50
N ASN A 8 -3.29 18.47 18.63
CA ASN A 8 -2.28 17.44 18.88
C ASN A 8 -2.15 16.40 17.73
N ALA A 9 -2.59 16.73 16.52
CA ALA A 9 -2.52 15.82 15.38
C ALA A 9 -1.06 15.51 14.98
N LEU A 10 -0.71 14.23 15.04
CA LEU A 10 0.58 13.70 14.60
C LEU A 10 0.53 13.26 13.13
N ARG A 11 1.71 13.03 12.56
CA ARG A 11 1.89 12.49 11.21
C ARG A 11 2.73 11.22 11.26
N LEU A 12 2.18 10.12 10.77
CA LEU A 12 2.85 8.82 10.65
C LEU A 12 3.34 8.60 9.23
N LEU A 13 4.62 8.27 9.07
CA LEU A 13 5.20 7.80 7.81
C LEU A 13 5.54 6.31 7.92
N ALA A 14 4.78 5.47 7.21
CA ALA A 14 5.01 4.03 7.14
C ALA A 14 5.79 3.70 5.85
N VAL A 15 7.02 3.19 6.00
CA VAL A 15 7.90 2.86 4.87
C VAL A 15 8.02 1.35 4.74
N HIS A 16 7.70 0.84 3.55
CA HIS A 16 7.64 -0.57 3.23
C HIS A 16 8.42 -0.89 1.95
N ALA A 17 8.93 -2.11 1.83
CA ALA A 17 9.73 -2.51 0.68
C ALA A 17 8.84 -2.69 -0.55
N HIS A 18 7.79 -3.50 -0.43
CA HIS A 18 6.90 -3.84 -1.54
C HIS A 18 5.50 -3.28 -1.32
N PRO A 19 4.69 -3.18 -2.38
CA PRO A 19 3.23 -3.11 -2.24
C PRO A 19 2.74 -4.36 -1.48
N ASP A 20 1.67 -4.24 -0.69
CA ASP A 20 1.11 -5.23 0.25
C ASP A 20 1.66 -5.17 1.68
N ASP A 21 2.96 -4.87 1.86
CA ASP A 21 3.63 -4.92 3.15
C ASP A 21 2.92 -4.02 4.19
N GLU A 22 2.32 -2.92 3.74
CA GLU A 22 1.55 -1.98 4.56
C GLU A 22 0.29 -2.65 5.12
N SER A 23 -0.37 -3.47 4.31
CA SER A 23 -1.62 -4.13 4.67
C SER A 23 -1.40 -5.36 5.56
N SER A 24 -0.28 -6.07 5.36
CA SER A 24 0.03 -7.30 6.09
C SER A 24 0.68 -7.06 7.46
N LYS A 25 1.49 -6.00 7.59
CA LYS A 25 2.30 -5.74 8.81
C LYS A 25 1.89 -4.47 9.56
N GLY A 26 1.24 -3.51 8.90
CA GLY A 26 1.00 -2.17 9.45
C GLY A 26 -0.48 -1.76 9.57
N ALA A 27 -1.41 -2.50 8.96
CA ALA A 27 -2.80 -2.05 8.81
C ALA A 27 -3.51 -1.67 10.12
N PRO A 28 -3.47 -2.49 11.20
CA PRO A 28 -4.17 -2.14 12.43
C PRO A 28 -3.62 -0.86 13.08
N MET A 29 -2.31 -0.66 12.97
CA MET A 29 -1.63 0.50 13.53
C MET A 29 -1.99 1.77 12.76
N MET A 30 -1.92 1.74 11.43
CA MET A 30 -2.30 2.87 10.58
C MET A 30 -3.78 3.23 10.74
N ALA A 31 -4.67 2.22 10.79
CA ALA A 31 -6.10 2.43 11.01
C ALA A 31 -6.39 3.10 12.36
N LYS A 32 -5.68 2.71 13.42
CA LYS A 32 -5.77 3.37 14.73
C LYS A 32 -5.42 4.85 14.64
N TYR A 33 -4.27 5.20 14.05
CA TYR A 33 -3.83 6.59 13.95
C TYR A 33 -4.81 7.43 13.12
N LEU A 34 -5.34 6.90 12.01
CA LEU A 34 -6.39 7.57 11.23
C LEU A 34 -7.66 7.80 12.07
N ALA A 35 -8.10 6.80 12.83
CA ALA A 35 -9.29 6.90 13.67
C ALA A 35 -9.13 7.90 14.83
N GLU A 36 -7.90 8.08 15.33
CA GLU A 36 -7.55 9.09 16.34
C GLU A 36 -7.40 10.52 15.77
N GLY A 37 -7.60 10.69 14.44
CA GLY A 37 -7.53 11.99 13.77
C GLY A 37 -6.13 12.41 13.34
N HIS A 38 -5.21 11.45 13.24
CA HIS A 38 -3.84 11.67 12.76
C HIS A 38 -3.71 11.41 11.27
N GLU A 39 -2.68 11.98 10.64
CA GLU A 39 -2.37 11.73 9.23
C GLU A 39 -1.46 10.51 9.08
N VAL A 40 -1.71 9.72 8.03
CA VAL A 40 -0.88 8.57 7.68
C VAL A 40 -0.45 8.68 6.22
N MET A 41 0.85 8.53 5.98
CA MET A 41 1.43 8.40 4.65
C MET A 41 2.16 7.06 4.54
N VAL A 42 1.87 6.32 3.47
CA VAL A 42 2.54 5.07 3.13
C VAL A 42 3.52 5.32 1.99
N VAL A 43 4.72 4.78 2.12
CA VAL A 43 5.74 4.75 1.07
C VAL A 43 6.09 3.30 0.77
N SER A 44 5.85 2.87 -0.45
CA SER A 44 6.40 1.62 -1.00
C SER A 44 7.67 1.95 -1.78
N CYS A 45 8.77 1.29 -1.44
CA CYS A 45 10.06 1.55 -2.05
C CYS A 45 10.22 0.92 -3.44
N THR A 46 9.41 -0.09 -3.76
CA THR A 46 9.44 -0.83 -5.03
C THR A 46 8.05 -0.96 -5.63
N ASP A 47 7.99 -1.39 -6.89
CA ASP A 47 6.75 -1.64 -7.62
C ASP A 47 6.20 -3.07 -7.42
N GLY A 48 6.96 -3.97 -6.79
CA GLY A 48 6.57 -5.37 -6.61
C GLY A 48 6.60 -6.22 -7.89
N SER A 49 7.25 -5.77 -8.97
CA SER A 49 7.28 -6.44 -10.29
C SER A 49 7.81 -7.89 -10.29
N ARG A 50 8.47 -8.33 -9.22
CA ARG A 50 8.99 -9.69 -9.03
C ARG A 50 8.14 -10.56 -8.09
N GLY A 51 6.94 -10.11 -7.72
CA GLY A 51 6.00 -10.88 -6.91
C GLY A 51 5.17 -11.88 -7.74
N ASP A 52 4.57 -12.85 -7.06
CA ASP A 52 3.72 -13.89 -7.66
C ASP A 52 2.33 -13.91 -7.01
N ILE A 53 1.30 -14.28 -7.79
CA ILE A 53 -0.05 -14.51 -7.27
C ILE A 53 -0.04 -15.77 -6.38
N GLN A 54 -0.15 -15.56 -5.06
CA GLN A 54 -0.18 -16.67 -4.09
C GLN A 54 -1.53 -17.40 -4.05
N ASN A 55 -2.63 -16.73 -4.41
CA ASN A 55 -3.97 -17.31 -4.40
C ASN A 55 -4.36 -17.77 -5.83
N PRO A 56 -4.42 -19.09 -6.11
CA PRO A 56 -4.74 -19.59 -7.44
C PRO A 56 -6.11 -19.15 -7.96
N ALA A 57 -7.06 -18.85 -7.07
CA ALA A 57 -8.39 -18.37 -7.46
C ALA A 57 -8.39 -16.95 -8.06
N LEU A 58 -7.28 -16.21 -7.94
CA LEU A 58 -7.11 -14.88 -8.51
C LEU A 58 -6.40 -14.89 -9.87
N LEU A 59 -5.99 -16.06 -10.37
CA LEU A 59 -5.40 -16.17 -11.71
C LEU A 59 -6.41 -15.68 -12.76
N GLY A 60 -5.97 -14.73 -13.61
CA GLY A 60 -6.81 -14.12 -14.64
C GLY A 60 -7.69 -12.95 -14.16
N ASN A 61 -7.63 -12.58 -12.88
CA ASN A 61 -8.25 -11.34 -12.41
C ASN A 61 -7.47 -10.14 -12.95
N ALA A 62 -8.15 -9.23 -13.66
CA ALA A 62 -7.56 -8.02 -14.23
C ALA A 62 -6.77 -7.16 -13.21
N HIS A 63 -7.17 -7.17 -11.94
CA HIS A 63 -6.47 -6.47 -10.86
C HIS A 63 -5.25 -7.22 -10.31
N ALA A 64 -5.12 -8.51 -10.60
CA ALA A 64 -3.99 -9.35 -10.21
C ALA A 64 -2.99 -9.55 -11.35
N VAL A 65 -3.29 -9.08 -12.57
CA VAL A 65 -2.37 -9.15 -13.71
C VAL A 65 -1.18 -8.23 -13.42
N THR A 66 0.02 -8.81 -13.35
CA THR A 66 1.26 -8.05 -13.40
C THR A 66 1.37 -7.37 -14.77
N PRO A 67 1.75 -6.09 -14.87
CA PRO A 67 2.02 -5.48 -16.17
C PRO A 67 3.08 -6.32 -16.89
N ASP A 68 2.77 -6.67 -18.13
CA ASP A 68 3.58 -7.57 -18.96
C ASP A 68 5.05 -7.13 -19.02
N PRO A 69 6.03 -7.98 -18.65
CA PRO A 69 7.45 -7.67 -18.80
C PRO A 69 7.90 -7.89 -20.25
N THR A 70 7.32 -7.19 -21.22
CA THR A 70 7.81 -7.25 -22.61
C THR A 70 8.37 -5.88 -23.03
N PRO A 71 9.69 -5.68 -23.07
CA PRO A 71 10.25 -4.68 -23.97
C PRO A 71 10.10 -5.25 -25.40
N SER A 72 9.11 -4.77 -26.15
CA SER A 72 9.00 -5.09 -27.58
C SER A 72 10.22 -4.52 -28.30
N GLY A 73 11.21 -5.36 -28.56
CA GLY A 73 12.50 -4.94 -29.08
C GLY A 73 13.28 -6.06 -29.76
N THR A 74 12.64 -6.79 -30.67
CA THR A 74 13.21 -7.36 -31.91
C THR A 74 12.08 -7.60 -32.90
#